data_AF-A0A929J4I5-F1
#
_entry.id   AF-A0A929J4I5-F1
#
_cell.length_a   1.000
_cell.length_b   1.000
_cell.length_c   1.000
_cell.angle_alpha   90.00
_cell.angle_beta   90.00
_cell.angle_gamma   90.00
#
_symmetry.space_group_name_H-M   'P 1'
#
loop_
_entity.id
_entity.type
_entity.pdbx_description
1 polymer ?
#
loop_
_entity_poly.entity_id
_entity_poly.type
_entity_poly.pdbx_seq_one_letter_code
_entity_poly.pdbx_strand_id
1 'polypeptide(L)'
;MSAIPQDFLDRAAELSSDSTKPLDGSKKIYVQGSRADIQVPMREIHLEDTASSFGAEPNPPIPVYDTSGPYTDPEVQIDLLKGLADIRGKWIDERDDTEYLEGPSSDFGQQRQSDPSLAHLRFEYLHKPRVAKAGKNVSQMHYAKQGIITPEMEYIAIRESMKLQELRKDPEYKKVLMQHPGQSFGAHLPEEITSEFVREEVASGRAIIPANINHPELEPMIIGRNFLVKINGNLGNSAVTSSITEEVEKMVWGIRWGSDTIMDLS
;
A
#
# COMPACT_ATOMS: atom_id res chain seq x y z
N MET A 1 -29.54 -28.41 1.10
CA MET A 1 -28.50 -28.35 2.14
C MET A 1 -27.25 -29.00 1.58
N SER A 2 -26.38 -28.21 0.96
CA SER A 2 -25.04 -28.68 0.58
C SER A 2 -24.15 -28.34 1.75
N ALA A 3 -23.87 -29.32 2.61
CA ALA A 3 -22.91 -29.16 3.68
C ALA A 3 -21.52 -29.14 3.04
N ILE A 4 -21.01 -27.95 2.78
CA ILE A 4 -19.57 -27.77 2.56
C ILE A 4 -18.91 -28.18 3.88
N PRO A 5 -17.99 -29.16 3.89
CA PRO A 5 -17.34 -29.59 5.12
C PRO A 5 -16.66 -28.39 5.78
N GLN A 6 -16.93 -28.18 7.07
CA GLN A 6 -16.34 -27.08 7.87
C GLN A 6 -14.80 -27.04 7.74
N ASP A 7 -14.16 -28.22 7.70
CA ASP A 7 -12.72 -28.41 7.48
C ASP A 7 -12.18 -27.79 6.17
N PHE A 8 -13.02 -27.62 5.14
CA PHE A 8 -12.62 -27.00 3.87
C PHE A 8 -12.64 -25.47 3.94
N LEU A 9 -13.50 -24.90 4.79
CA LEU A 9 -13.49 -23.46 5.10
C LEU A 9 -12.34 -23.12 6.05
N ASP A 10 -12.06 -23.99 7.02
CA ASP A 10 -11.04 -23.76 8.05
C ASP A 10 -9.59 -23.84 7.52
N ARG A 11 -9.34 -24.63 6.47
CA ARG A 11 -8.00 -24.69 5.81
C ARG A 11 -7.80 -23.66 4.70
N ALA A 12 -8.87 -23.06 4.18
CA ALA A 12 -8.80 -22.08 3.09
C ALA A 12 -8.64 -20.62 3.59
N ALA A 13 -8.77 -20.38 4.89
CA ALA A 13 -8.84 -19.03 5.45
C ALA A 13 -7.50 -18.50 6.03
N GLU A 14 -6.49 -19.35 6.23
CA GLU A 14 -5.24 -18.96 6.90
C GLU A 14 -4.07 -18.93 5.92
N LEU A 15 -3.40 -17.76 5.86
CA LEU A 15 -2.14 -17.61 5.15
C LEU A 15 -1.02 -18.32 5.91
N SER A 16 0.01 -18.78 5.19
CA SER A 16 1.19 -19.35 5.84
C SER A 16 1.85 -18.34 6.79
N SER A 17 2.34 -18.84 7.92
CA SER A 17 3.09 -18.03 8.89
C SER A 17 4.33 -17.38 8.28
N ASP A 18 4.93 -17.99 7.26
CA ASP A 18 6.09 -17.41 6.56
C ASP A 18 5.72 -16.16 5.76
N SER A 19 4.46 -16.07 5.29
CA SER A 19 3.95 -14.90 4.59
C SER A 19 3.57 -13.77 5.54
N THR A 20 3.16 -14.10 6.77
CA THR A 20 2.58 -13.14 7.74
C THR A 20 3.44 -12.84 8.98
N LYS A 21 4.59 -13.51 9.16
CA LYS A 21 5.52 -13.15 10.25
C LYS A 21 6.24 -11.84 9.93
N PRO A 22 6.67 -11.06 10.94
CA PRO A 22 7.57 -9.92 10.73
C PRO A 22 8.80 -10.29 9.89
N LEU A 23 9.33 -9.34 9.13
CA LEU A 23 10.56 -9.55 8.37
C LEU A 23 11.76 -9.58 9.31
N ASP A 24 12.51 -10.68 9.31
CA ASP A 24 13.66 -10.90 10.18
C ASP A 24 14.64 -9.71 10.18
N GLY A 25 15.11 -9.33 11.37
CA GLY A 25 16.01 -8.18 11.55
C GLY A 25 15.34 -6.82 11.42
N SER A 26 14.01 -6.75 11.20
CA SER A 26 13.28 -5.49 11.13
C SER A 26 11.96 -5.50 11.90
N LYS A 27 11.45 -4.30 12.20
CA LYS A 27 10.13 -4.10 12.79
C LYS A 27 9.31 -3.17 11.89
N LYS A 28 8.00 -3.42 11.79
CA LYS A 28 7.05 -2.47 11.21
C LYS A 28 7.04 -1.21 12.08
N ILE A 29 7.03 -0.05 11.45
CA ILE A 29 6.78 1.24 12.12
C ILE A 29 5.79 2.05 11.29
N TYR A 30 5.14 3.00 11.95
CA TYR A 30 4.24 3.96 11.29
C TYR A 30 4.72 5.38 11.57
N VAL A 31 4.79 6.18 10.52
CA VAL A 31 5.04 7.62 10.62
C VAL A 31 3.70 8.33 10.47
N GLN A 32 3.30 9.03 11.53
CA GLN A 32 2.06 9.81 11.51
C GLN A 32 2.24 11.07 10.66
N GLY A 33 1.27 11.37 9.80
CA GLY A 33 1.18 12.64 9.08
C GLY A 33 0.58 13.78 9.91
N SER A 34 0.04 14.78 9.23
CA SER A 34 -0.66 15.92 9.82
C SER A 34 -1.91 15.52 10.61
N ARG A 35 -2.46 14.34 10.33
CA ARG A 35 -3.65 13.77 10.95
C ARG A 35 -3.35 12.39 11.54
N ALA A 36 -4.07 12.04 12.60
CA ALA A 36 -3.90 10.76 13.30
C ALA A 36 -4.28 9.54 12.46
N ASP A 37 -5.12 9.71 11.44
CA ASP A 37 -5.53 8.66 10.50
C ASP A 37 -4.56 8.48 9.32
N ILE A 38 -3.56 9.34 9.18
CA ILE A 38 -2.47 9.17 8.20
C ILE A 38 -1.31 8.46 8.89
N GLN A 39 -1.30 7.12 8.81
CA GLN A 39 -0.26 6.26 9.35
C GLN A 39 0.52 5.63 8.19
N VAL A 40 1.74 6.10 7.95
CA VAL A 40 2.54 5.68 6.78
C VAL A 40 3.51 4.59 7.19
N PRO A 41 3.37 3.36 6.67
CA PRO A 41 4.18 2.23 7.06
C PRO A 41 5.58 2.34 6.47
N MET A 42 6.54 1.97 7.30
CA MET A 42 7.91 1.68 6.93
C MET A 42 8.33 0.45 7.73
N ARG A 43 9.55 -0.03 7.51
CA ARG A 43 10.18 -0.95 8.45
C ARG A 43 11.54 -0.43 8.87
N GLU A 44 11.87 -0.57 10.14
CA GLU A 44 13.17 -0.22 10.70
C GLU A 44 14.03 -1.47 10.83
N ILE A 45 15.18 -1.48 10.17
CA ILE A 45 16.19 -2.53 10.28
C ILE A 45 17.09 -2.18 11.47
N HIS A 46 17.19 -3.09 12.44
CA HIS A 46 18.14 -2.93 13.54
C HIS A 46 19.51 -3.45 13.12
N LEU A 47 20.54 -2.70 13.49
CA LEU A 47 21.93 -3.03 13.20
C LEU A 47 22.61 -3.46 14.49
N GLU A 48 23.48 -4.46 14.41
CA GLU A 48 24.36 -4.83 15.53
C GLU A 48 25.39 -3.74 15.77
N ASP A 49 25.85 -3.59 17.01
CA ASP A 49 26.89 -2.63 17.36
C ASP A 49 28.22 -2.97 16.66
N THR A 50 28.94 -1.95 16.20
CA THR A 50 30.27 -2.12 15.61
C THR A 50 31.29 -2.39 16.71
N ALA A 51 31.99 -3.52 16.64
CA ALA A 51 33.09 -3.81 17.56
C ALA A 51 34.25 -2.81 17.36
N SER A 52 34.60 -2.04 18.40
CA SER A 52 35.75 -1.13 18.39
C SER A 52 36.73 -1.46 19.52
N SER A 53 37.96 -0.95 19.42
CA SER A 53 39.02 -1.19 20.42
C SER A 53 38.69 -0.64 21.82
N PHE A 54 37.71 0.26 21.94
CA PHE A 54 37.33 0.93 23.18
C PHE A 54 35.88 0.63 23.62
N GLY A 55 35.24 -0.38 23.04
CA GLY A 55 33.84 -0.75 23.30
C GLY A 55 33.03 -0.89 22.02
N ALA A 56 31.76 -1.27 22.14
CA ALA A 56 30.87 -1.37 20.99
C ALA A 56 30.34 0.04 20.61
N GLU A 57 30.41 0.40 19.33
CA GLU A 57 29.83 1.64 18.78
C GLU A 57 28.42 1.31 18.28
N PRO A 58 27.34 1.86 18.89
CA PRO A 58 25.99 1.54 18.50
C PRO A 58 25.69 2.05 17.08
N ASN A 59 24.94 1.27 16.32
CA ASN A 59 24.48 1.66 14.99
C ASN A 59 22.98 1.98 15.03
N PRO A 60 22.56 3.19 14.61
CA PRO A 60 21.16 3.55 14.66
C PRO A 60 20.36 2.73 13.61
N PRO A 61 19.07 2.44 13.89
CA PRO A 61 18.25 1.64 12.97
C PRO A 61 17.98 2.38 11.66
N ILE A 62 17.87 1.63 10.56
CA ILE A 62 17.63 2.23 9.23
C ILE A 62 16.17 2.03 8.84
N PRO A 63 15.36 3.11 8.71
CA PRO A 63 14.04 3.01 8.13
C PRO A 63 14.15 2.78 6.61
N VAL A 64 13.35 1.86 6.10
CA VAL A 64 13.27 1.56 4.66
C VAL A 64 11.82 1.46 4.21
N TYR A 65 11.61 1.66 2.92
CA TYR A 65 10.32 1.49 2.28
C TYR A 65 9.78 0.08 2.53
N ASP A 66 8.49 -0.02 2.82
CA ASP A 66 7.83 -1.28 3.08
C ASP A 66 6.49 -1.34 2.36
N THR A 67 6.37 -2.33 1.48
CA THR A 67 5.18 -2.63 0.66
C THR A 67 4.38 -3.79 1.22
N SER A 68 4.86 -4.45 2.28
CA SER A 68 4.27 -5.69 2.78
C SER A 68 2.89 -5.54 3.43
N GLY A 69 2.39 -4.32 3.54
CA GLY A 69 1.09 -4.01 4.13
C GLY A 69 0.95 -4.47 5.58
N PRO A 70 -0.27 -4.70 6.07
CA PRO A 70 -0.49 -5.15 7.46
C PRO A 70 0.02 -6.57 7.73
N TYR A 71 0.36 -7.35 6.69
CA TYR A 71 0.74 -8.75 6.84
C TYR A 71 2.03 -8.97 7.62
N THR A 72 2.90 -7.97 7.77
CA THR A 72 4.13 -8.08 8.60
C THR A 72 4.02 -7.34 9.93
N ASP A 73 2.85 -6.77 10.22
CA ASP A 73 2.58 -6.12 11.50
C ASP A 73 2.07 -7.17 12.50
N PRO A 74 2.83 -7.49 13.57
CA PRO A 74 2.42 -8.48 14.56
C PRO A 74 1.21 -8.02 15.39
N GLU A 75 0.85 -6.74 15.35
CA GLU A 75 -0.31 -6.19 16.06
C GLU A 75 -1.61 -6.33 15.26
N VAL A 76 -1.53 -6.69 13.97
CA VAL A 76 -2.70 -6.85 13.10
C VAL A 76 -3.07 -8.32 12.92
N GLN A 77 -4.30 -8.67 13.32
CA GLN A 77 -4.85 -9.99 13.02
C GLN A 77 -5.42 -10.01 11.60
N ILE A 78 -4.86 -10.86 10.75
CA ILE A 78 -5.32 -11.03 9.37
C ILE A 78 -6.48 -12.02 9.32
N ASP A 79 -7.58 -11.60 8.68
CA ASP A 79 -8.76 -12.41 8.42
C ASP A 79 -9.20 -12.20 6.97
N LEU A 80 -8.95 -13.19 6.12
CA LEU A 80 -9.23 -13.10 4.68
C LEU A 80 -10.72 -12.96 4.36
N LEU A 81 -11.61 -13.41 5.26
CA LEU A 81 -13.06 -13.30 5.06
C LEU A 81 -13.57 -11.90 5.38
N LYS A 82 -12.91 -11.20 6.30
CA LYS A 82 -13.19 -9.79 6.62
C LYS A 82 -12.52 -8.81 5.66
N GLY A 83 -11.39 -9.19 5.09
CA GLY A 83 -10.56 -8.30 4.28
C GLY A 83 -9.66 -7.41 5.14
N LEU A 84 -8.93 -6.51 4.48
CA LEU A 84 -8.05 -5.57 5.13
C LEU A 84 -8.82 -4.37 5.71
N ALA A 85 -8.19 -3.67 6.65
CA ALA A 85 -8.79 -2.49 7.26
C ALA A 85 -8.98 -1.35 6.24
N ASP A 86 -10.08 -0.61 6.40
CA ASP A 86 -10.33 0.62 5.66
C ASP A 86 -9.39 1.74 6.12
N ILE A 87 -8.49 2.18 5.23
CA ILE A 87 -7.53 3.26 5.47
C ILE A 87 -8.05 4.59 4.92
N ARG A 88 -8.68 4.57 3.73
CA ARG A 88 -8.96 5.76 2.92
C ARG A 88 -10.43 6.17 2.92
N GLY A 89 -11.33 5.36 3.44
CA GLY A 89 -12.79 5.53 3.35
C GLY A 89 -13.23 6.90 3.85
N LYS A 90 -12.74 7.31 5.02
CA LYS A 90 -13.00 8.65 5.59
C LYS A 90 -12.47 9.77 4.69
N TRP A 91 -11.28 9.63 4.11
CA TRP A 91 -10.70 10.63 3.22
C TRP A 91 -11.49 10.82 1.93
N ILE A 92 -12.14 9.74 1.46
CA ILE A 92 -13.00 9.78 0.28
C ILE A 92 -14.35 10.40 0.66
N ASP A 93 -14.93 10.03 1.80
CA ASP A 93 -16.22 10.57 2.27
C ASP A 93 -16.15 12.09 2.54
N GLU A 94 -15.04 12.57 3.12
CA GLU A 94 -14.81 13.99 3.42
C GLU A 94 -14.81 14.91 2.19
N ARG A 95 -14.52 14.37 0.99
CA ARG A 95 -14.53 15.17 -0.26
C ARG A 95 -15.93 15.43 -0.79
N ASP A 96 -16.92 14.69 -0.30
CA ASP A 96 -18.34 14.82 -0.66
C ASP A 96 -18.60 14.86 -2.19
N ASP A 97 -17.80 14.14 -2.96
CA ASP A 97 -17.87 14.09 -4.43
C ASP A 97 -18.14 12.69 -4.98
N THR A 98 -18.40 11.73 -4.10
CA THR A 98 -18.86 10.37 -4.43
C THR A 98 -20.23 10.06 -3.83
N GLU A 99 -20.90 9.07 -4.40
CA GLU A 99 -22.14 8.49 -3.88
C GLU A 99 -22.11 6.97 -4.00
N TYR A 100 -22.84 6.28 -3.11
CA TYR A 100 -22.94 4.82 -3.13
C TYR A 100 -24.02 4.35 -4.10
N LEU A 101 -23.72 3.26 -4.80
CA LEU A 101 -24.67 2.48 -5.58
C LEU A 101 -25.31 1.40 -4.70
N GLU A 102 -26.49 0.92 -5.09
CA GLU A 102 -27.12 -0.23 -4.40
C GLU A 102 -26.39 -1.56 -4.64
N GLY A 103 -25.56 -1.62 -5.69
CA GLY A 103 -24.76 -2.78 -6.04
C GLY A 103 -23.93 -2.55 -7.31
N PRO A 104 -23.29 -3.60 -7.84
CA PRO A 104 -22.55 -3.55 -9.11
C PRO A 104 -23.44 -3.06 -10.26
N SER A 105 -22.95 -2.09 -11.03
CA SER A 105 -23.67 -1.53 -12.19
C SER A 105 -23.28 -2.17 -13.52
N SER A 106 -22.17 -2.91 -13.58
CA SER A 106 -21.72 -3.56 -14.82
C SER A 106 -22.42 -4.90 -15.05
N ASP A 107 -22.65 -5.24 -16.32
CA ASP A 107 -23.25 -6.53 -16.71
C ASP A 107 -22.47 -7.72 -16.10
N PHE A 108 -21.14 -7.66 -16.16
CA PHE A 108 -20.27 -8.68 -15.57
C PHE A 108 -20.45 -8.78 -14.05
N GLY A 109 -20.47 -7.64 -13.34
CA GLY A 109 -20.63 -7.61 -11.89
C GLY A 109 -21.98 -8.16 -11.44
N GLN A 110 -23.06 -7.80 -12.15
CA GLN A 110 -24.41 -8.30 -11.88
C GLN A 110 -24.55 -9.81 -12.13
N GLN A 111 -23.96 -10.31 -13.23
CA GLN A 111 -23.93 -11.74 -13.52
C GLN A 111 -23.20 -12.53 -12.42
N ARG A 112 -22.00 -12.09 -12.02
CA ARG A 112 -21.23 -12.76 -10.94
C ARG A 112 -21.92 -12.69 -9.58
N GLN A 113 -22.58 -11.57 -9.27
CA GLN A 113 -23.32 -11.40 -8.01
C GLN A 113 -24.60 -12.25 -7.94
N SER A 114 -25.19 -12.63 -9.08
CA SER A 114 -26.39 -13.46 -9.12
C SER A 114 -26.08 -14.96 -9.32
N ASP A 115 -24.87 -15.31 -9.75
CA ASP A 115 -24.45 -16.70 -10.02
C ASP A 115 -24.37 -17.57 -8.76
N PRO A 116 -25.28 -18.54 -8.55
CA PRO A 116 -25.30 -19.38 -7.35
C PRO A 116 -24.03 -20.23 -7.17
N SER A 117 -23.33 -20.56 -8.26
CA SER A 117 -22.10 -21.35 -8.19
C SER A 117 -20.97 -20.61 -7.47
N LEU A 118 -20.98 -19.28 -7.49
CA LEU A 118 -19.99 -18.43 -6.85
C LEU A 118 -20.38 -18.02 -5.43
N ALA A 119 -21.55 -18.44 -4.92
CA ALA A 119 -22.04 -17.99 -3.61
C ALA A 119 -21.07 -18.30 -2.46
N HIS A 120 -20.34 -19.41 -2.55
CA HIS A 120 -19.32 -19.82 -1.57
C HIS A 120 -17.99 -19.05 -1.67
N LEU A 121 -17.77 -18.30 -2.76
CA LEU A 121 -16.57 -17.47 -2.97
C LEU A 121 -16.83 -15.99 -2.66
N ARG A 122 -18.07 -15.61 -2.35
CA ARG A 122 -18.42 -14.22 -2.05
C ARG A 122 -17.96 -13.89 -0.63
N PHE A 123 -17.20 -12.81 -0.50
CA PHE A 123 -16.85 -12.23 0.80
C PHE A 123 -18.12 -11.91 1.60
N GLU A 124 -18.07 -12.11 2.92
CA GLU A 124 -19.19 -11.80 3.82
C GLU A 124 -19.54 -10.30 3.79
N TYR A 125 -18.54 -9.45 3.54
CA TYR A 125 -18.68 -8.00 3.47
C TYR A 125 -18.79 -7.51 2.02
N LEU A 126 -20.02 -7.41 1.52
CA LEU A 126 -20.31 -6.74 0.25
C LEU A 126 -20.26 -5.21 0.45
N HIS A 127 -19.11 -4.60 0.18
CA HIS A 127 -19.01 -3.14 0.10
C HIS A 127 -19.84 -2.62 -1.07
N LYS A 128 -20.73 -1.67 -0.78
CA LYS A 128 -21.49 -0.97 -1.81
C LYS A 128 -20.52 -0.18 -2.71
N PRO A 129 -20.53 -0.38 -4.04
CA PRO A 129 -19.66 0.36 -4.92
C PRO A 129 -19.96 1.86 -4.85
N ARG A 130 -18.91 2.68 -4.93
CA ARG A 130 -18.97 4.13 -5.02
C ARG A 130 -18.76 4.59 -6.47
N VAL A 131 -19.41 5.68 -6.83
CA VAL A 131 -19.23 6.40 -8.10
C VAL A 131 -19.06 7.89 -7.82
N ALA A 132 -18.43 8.62 -8.73
CA ALA A 132 -18.43 10.08 -8.66
C ALA A 132 -19.85 10.63 -8.82
N LYS A 133 -20.23 11.61 -8.01
CA LYS A 133 -21.49 12.35 -8.19
C LYS A 133 -21.53 13.01 -9.58
N ALA A 134 -22.73 13.21 -10.12
CA ALA A 134 -22.90 13.87 -11.41
C ALA A 134 -22.15 15.21 -11.48
N GLY A 135 -21.31 15.37 -12.52
CA GLY A 135 -20.51 16.58 -12.74
C GLY A 135 -19.26 16.72 -11.88
N LYS A 136 -18.93 15.72 -11.04
CA LYS A 136 -17.69 15.67 -10.26
C LYS A 136 -16.64 14.77 -10.92
N ASN A 137 -15.37 15.00 -10.59
CA ASN A 137 -14.26 14.17 -11.00
C ASN A 137 -13.41 13.87 -9.77
N VAL A 138 -13.17 12.59 -9.53
CA VAL A 138 -12.55 12.08 -8.30
C VAL A 138 -11.09 11.67 -8.48
N SER A 139 -10.51 11.97 -9.65
CA SER A 139 -9.12 11.60 -9.95
C SER A 139 -8.13 12.49 -9.21
N GLN A 140 -6.99 11.92 -8.81
CA GLN A 140 -5.91 12.68 -8.17
C GLN A 140 -5.37 13.79 -9.08
N MET A 141 -5.36 13.60 -10.41
CA MET A 141 -5.00 14.66 -11.37
C MET A 141 -5.99 15.83 -11.36
N HIS A 142 -7.28 15.57 -11.15
CA HIS A 142 -8.29 16.63 -11.06
C HIS A 142 -8.05 17.52 -9.84
N TYR A 143 -7.89 16.92 -8.66
CA TYR A 143 -7.58 17.66 -7.42
C TYR A 143 -6.25 18.43 -7.56
N ALA A 144 -5.22 17.78 -8.11
CA ALA A 144 -3.91 18.38 -8.28
C ALA A 144 -3.96 19.64 -9.16
N LYS A 145 -4.70 19.60 -10.28
CA LYS A 145 -4.87 20.75 -11.18
C LYS A 145 -5.68 21.89 -10.58
N GLN A 146 -6.48 21.63 -9.55
CA GLN A 146 -7.18 22.65 -8.78
C GLN A 146 -6.34 23.24 -7.64
N GLY A 147 -5.10 22.79 -7.46
CA GLY A 147 -4.25 23.21 -6.34
C GLY A 147 -4.60 22.54 -5.02
N ILE A 148 -5.36 21.43 -5.05
CA ILE A 148 -5.78 20.70 -3.84
C ILE A 148 -4.72 19.63 -3.54
N ILE A 149 -4.19 19.65 -2.31
CA ILE A 149 -3.39 18.57 -1.74
C ILE A 149 -4.34 17.60 -1.04
N THR A 150 -4.33 16.34 -1.48
CA THR A 150 -5.17 15.29 -0.89
C THR A 150 -4.41 14.53 0.21
N PRO A 151 -5.11 13.82 1.12
CA PRO A 151 -4.46 12.93 2.08
C PRO A 151 -3.54 11.89 1.40
N GLU A 152 -3.88 11.40 0.20
CA GLU A 152 -2.99 10.50 -0.53
C GLU A 152 -1.66 11.18 -0.94
N MET A 153 -1.69 12.45 -1.35
CA MET A 153 -0.48 13.19 -1.71
C MET A 153 0.44 13.41 -0.50
N GLU A 154 -0.14 13.69 0.66
CA GLU A 154 0.61 13.78 1.92
C GLU A 154 1.19 12.42 2.34
N TYR A 155 0.38 11.38 2.29
CA TYR A 155 0.81 10.01 2.60
C TYR A 155 2.05 9.63 1.78
N ILE A 156 2.01 9.89 0.47
CA ILE A 156 3.11 9.65 -0.45
C ILE A 156 4.34 10.48 -0.10
N ALA A 157 4.18 11.76 0.23
CA ALA A 157 5.31 12.62 0.57
C ALA A 157 6.10 12.09 1.78
N ILE A 158 5.39 11.61 2.80
CA ILE A 158 5.98 10.94 3.97
C ILE A 158 6.63 9.61 3.55
N ARG A 159 5.95 8.80 2.74
CA ARG A 159 6.41 7.47 2.32
C ARG A 159 7.68 7.52 1.49
N GLU A 160 7.75 8.42 0.51
CA GLU A 160 8.93 8.62 -0.34
C GLU A 160 10.10 9.25 0.42
N SER A 161 9.82 10.01 1.48
CA SER A 161 10.87 10.60 2.31
C SER A 161 11.53 9.59 3.26
N MET A 162 10.86 8.50 3.66
CA MET A 162 11.42 7.46 4.57
C MET A 162 12.16 8.04 5.81
N LYS A 163 11.60 9.08 6.43
CA LYS A 163 12.21 9.84 7.55
C LYS A 163 13.57 10.52 7.22
N LEU A 164 13.99 10.59 5.96
CA LEU A 164 15.30 11.09 5.55
C LEU A 164 15.62 12.49 6.07
N GLN A 165 14.61 13.37 6.20
CA GLN A 165 14.81 14.71 6.76
C GLN A 165 15.15 14.69 8.25
N GLU A 166 14.57 13.76 9.01
CA GLU A 166 14.93 13.55 10.41
C GLU A 166 16.35 12.99 10.51
N LEU A 167 16.67 11.97 9.69
CA LEU A 167 17.98 11.35 9.68
C LEU A 167 19.09 12.36 9.34
N ARG A 168 18.84 13.27 8.38
CA ARG A 168 19.81 14.32 8.00
C ARG A 168 20.11 15.32 9.12
N LYS A 169 19.19 15.50 10.07
CA LYS A 169 19.38 16.39 11.22
C LYS A 169 20.11 15.70 12.36
N ASP A 170 20.15 14.36 12.35
CA ASP A 170 20.76 13.55 13.38
C ASP A 170 22.24 13.23 13.05
N PRO A 171 23.20 13.70 13.87
CA PRO A 171 24.61 13.44 13.67
C PRO A 171 24.99 11.95 13.63
N GLU A 172 24.21 11.06 14.25
CA GLU A 172 24.49 9.61 14.27
C GLU A 172 24.39 8.99 12.86
N TYR A 173 23.52 9.53 12.01
CA TYR A 173 23.31 9.04 10.64
C TYR A 173 24.30 9.62 9.63
N LYS A 174 25.17 10.56 10.03
CA LYS A 174 26.09 11.27 9.13
C LYS A 174 26.92 10.33 8.25
N LYS A 175 27.37 9.19 8.79
CA LYS A 175 28.15 8.19 8.03
C LYS A 175 27.30 7.47 6.99
N VAL A 176 26.08 7.06 7.36
CA VAL A 176 25.15 6.28 6.51
C VAL A 176 24.56 7.15 5.38
N LEU A 177 24.45 8.46 5.60
CA LEU A 177 23.94 9.41 4.61
C LEU A 177 24.97 9.82 3.54
N MET A 178 26.22 9.35 3.64
CA MET A 178 27.23 9.61 2.62
C MET A 178 26.95 8.77 1.37
N GLN A 179 26.32 9.38 0.37
CA GLN A 179 25.98 8.74 -0.89
C GLN A 179 26.65 9.43 -2.08
N HIS A 180 27.02 8.65 -3.09
CA HIS A 180 27.45 9.20 -4.37
C HIS A 180 26.28 9.98 -5.03
N PRO A 181 26.50 11.18 -5.57
CA PRO A 181 25.41 12.04 -6.09
C PRO A 181 24.67 11.43 -7.29
N GLY A 182 25.30 10.50 -7.99
CA GLY A 182 24.70 9.81 -9.14
C GLY A 182 24.54 10.72 -10.37
N GLN A 183 23.77 10.24 -11.34
CA GLN A 183 23.42 10.99 -12.56
C GLN A 183 21.95 10.76 -12.88
N SER A 184 21.13 11.82 -12.81
CA SER A 184 19.68 11.75 -12.99
C SER A 184 19.22 11.93 -14.44
N PHE A 185 20.15 12.28 -15.35
CA PHE A 185 19.87 12.60 -16.76
C PHE A 185 18.81 13.70 -16.93
N GLY A 186 18.86 14.72 -16.08
CA GLY A 186 17.93 15.86 -16.10
C GLY A 186 16.59 15.61 -15.39
N ALA A 187 16.48 14.59 -14.54
CA ALA A 187 15.34 14.45 -13.63
C ALA A 187 15.39 15.52 -12.53
N HIS A 188 14.23 15.94 -12.03
CA HIS A 188 14.10 16.91 -10.96
C HIS A 188 13.87 16.16 -9.64
N LEU A 189 14.98 15.77 -9.00
CA LEU A 189 14.98 15.07 -7.72
C LEU A 189 15.22 16.09 -6.59
N PRO A 190 14.18 16.56 -5.90
CA PRO A 190 14.38 17.51 -4.80
C PRO A 190 15.05 16.82 -3.62
N GLU A 191 15.67 17.61 -2.75
CA GLU A 191 16.21 17.09 -1.49
C GLU A 191 15.09 16.61 -0.55
N GLU A 192 13.89 17.19 -0.65
CA GLU A 192 12.72 16.85 0.16
C GLU A 192 11.50 16.65 -0.74
N ILE A 193 10.79 15.55 -0.51
CA ILE A 193 9.52 15.26 -1.18
C ILE A 193 8.40 15.83 -0.30
N THR A 194 7.84 16.97 -0.71
CA THR A 194 6.71 17.60 -0.02
C THR A 194 5.38 17.21 -0.68
N SER A 195 4.26 17.34 0.04
CA SER A 195 2.92 17.10 -0.52
C SER A 195 2.61 18.04 -1.69
N GLU A 196 3.18 19.25 -1.68
CA GLU A 196 3.06 20.19 -2.80
C GLU A 196 3.85 19.75 -4.03
N PHE A 197 5.07 19.23 -3.85
CA PHE A 197 5.84 18.63 -4.95
C PHE A 197 5.10 17.44 -5.58
N VAL A 198 4.53 16.57 -4.75
CA VAL A 198 3.68 15.46 -5.21
C VAL A 198 2.50 15.98 -6.05
N ARG A 199 1.80 17.01 -5.56
CA ARG A 199 0.70 17.66 -6.27
C ARG A 199 1.15 18.21 -7.63
N GLU A 200 2.28 18.91 -7.71
CA GLU A 200 2.81 19.48 -8.95
C GLU A 200 3.17 18.42 -10.00
N GLU A 201 3.81 17.33 -9.58
CA GLU A 201 4.16 16.21 -10.46
C GLU A 201 2.90 15.52 -11.01
N VAL A 202 1.86 15.38 -10.19
CA VAL A 202 0.56 14.82 -10.61
C VAL A 202 -0.20 15.79 -11.51
N ALA A 203 -0.24 17.08 -11.18
CA ALA A 203 -0.92 18.12 -11.97
C ALA A 203 -0.33 18.26 -13.38
N SER A 204 1.00 18.13 -13.48
CA SER A 204 1.76 18.19 -14.74
C SER A 204 1.75 16.89 -15.53
N GLY A 205 1.17 15.81 -14.98
CA GLY A 205 1.09 14.51 -15.64
C GLY A 205 2.43 13.76 -15.72
N ARG A 206 3.41 14.12 -14.89
CA ARG A 206 4.71 13.43 -14.77
C ARG A 206 4.69 12.28 -13.76
N ALA A 207 3.69 12.26 -12.89
CA ALA A 207 3.46 11.18 -11.95
C ALA A 207 1.97 10.86 -11.81
N ILE A 208 1.66 9.65 -11.33
CA ILE A 208 0.30 9.18 -11.09
C ILE A 208 0.18 8.52 -9.71
N ILE A 209 -1.02 8.60 -9.15
CA ILE A 209 -1.40 7.94 -7.90
C ILE A 209 -2.56 6.98 -8.21
N PRO A 210 -2.31 5.67 -8.36
CA PRO A 210 -3.33 4.68 -8.71
C PRO A 210 -4.23 4.36 -7.51
N ALA A 211 -5.20 5.23 -7.22
CA ALA A 211 -5.99 5.17 -6.00
C ALA A 211 -7.51 5.20 -6.27
N ASN A 212 -8.04 4.10 -6.77
CA ASN A 212 -9.48 3.94 -7.04
C ASN A 212 -10.30 4.20 -5.75
N ILE A 213 -11.42 4.92 -5.88
CA ILE A 213 -12.35 5.23 -4.78
C ILE A 213 -13.02 3.99 -4.17
N ASN A 214 -12.96 2.85 -4.86
CA ASN A 214 -13.46 1.54 -4.41
C ASN A 214 -12.36 0.61 -3.85
N HIS A 215 -11.14 1.13 -3.64
CA HIS A 215 -10.05 0.40 -2.99
C HIS A 215 -9.63 1.15 -1.71
N PRO A 216 -10.48 1.17 -0.68
CA PRO A 216 -10.24 1.92 0.55
C PRO A 216 -9.12 1.34 1.43
N GLU A 217 -8.77 0.07 1.26
CA GLU A 217 -7.71 -0.64 1.97
C GLU A 217 -6.30 -0.29 1.46
N LEU A 218 -6.22 0.43 0.33
CA LEU A 218 -4.96 0.81 -0.31
C LEU A 218 -4.12 1.72 0.59
N GLU A 219 -2.88 1.33 0.84
CA GLU A 219 -1.80 2.21 1.27
C GLU A 219 -1.26 3.00 0.06
N PRO A 220 -1.49 4.33 -0.05
CA PRO A 220 -1.14 5.07 -1.26
C PRO A 220 0.34 5.03 -1.63
N MET A 221 0.60 5.02 -2.93
CA MET A 221 1.94 5.08 -3.53
C MET A 221 1.91 5.90 -4.83
N ILE A 222 3.07 6.33 -5.30
CA ILE A 222 3.22 7.16 -6.50
C ILE A 222 4.15 6.51 -7.52
N ILE A 223 3.83 6.68 -8.80
CA ILE A 223 4.65 6.26 -9.92
C ILE A 223 5.03 7.51 -10.72
N GLY A 224 6.32 7.81 -10.82
CA GLY A 224 6.84 8.93 -11.58
C GLY A 224 8.36 8.95 -11.59
N ARG A 225 8.95 9.64 -12.58
CA ARG A 225 10.41 9.67 -12.78
C ARG A 225 11.17 10.29 -11.60
N ASN A 226 10.54 11.20 -10.88
CA ASN A 226 11.17 11.99 -9.81
C ASN A 226 10.96 11.38 -8.40
N PHE A 227 10.56 10.12 -8.33
CA PHE A 227 10.30 9.35 -7.11
C PHE A 227 11.14 8.07 -7.10
N LEU A 228 11.10 7.30 -6.01
CA LEU A 228 11.73 5.98 -5.99
C LEU A 228 11.17 5.13 -7.15
N VAL A 229 12.05 4.34 -7.79
CA VAL A 229 11.62 3.39 -8.83
C VAL A 229 10.71 2.35 -8.19
N LYS A 230 9.58 2.09 -8.85
CA LYS A 230 8.56 1.13 -8.40
C LYS A 230 8.60 -0.14 -9.25
N ILE A 231 8.28 -1.28 -8.65
CA ILE A 231 8.23 -2.58 -9.31
C ILE A 231 6.84 -3.21 -9.17
N ASN A 232 6.45 -3.99 -10.17
CA ASN A 232 5.16 -4.67 -10.22
C ASN A 232 5.35 -6.20 -10.18
N GLY A 233 4.56 -6.87 -9.34
CA GLY A 233 4.39 -8.33 -9.38
C GLY A 233 3.18 -8.72 -10.23
N ASN A 234 3.29 -9.83 -10.97
CA ASN A 234 2.16 -10.40 -11.71
C ASN A 234 1.69 -11.67 -10.99
N LEU A 235 0.37 -11.81 -10.84
CA LEU A 235 -0.29 -13.03 -10.41
C LEU A 235 -1.38 -13.42 -11.38
N GLY A 236 -1.92 -14.62 -11.21
CA GLY A 236 -2.93 -15.17 -12.09
C GLY A 236 -3.11 -16.66 -11.86
N ASN A 237 -4.35 -17.10 -12.01
CA ASN A 237 -4.67 -18.52 -11.96
C ASN A 237 -4.15 -19.22 -13.23
N SER A 238 -3.76 -20.49 -13.07
CA SER A 238 -3.65 -21.40 -14.22
C SER A 238 -4.98 -22.12 -14.36
N ALA A 239 -5.42 -22.35 -15.59
CA ALA A 239 -6.65 -23.11 -15.91
C ALA A 239 -6.68 -24.54 -15.32
N VAL A 240 -5.56 -25.01 -14.77
CA VAL A 240 -5.35 -26.40 -14.33
C VAL A 240 -5.36 -26.56 -12.81
N THR A 241 -4.87 -25.58 -12.04
CA THR A 241 -4.80 -25.61 -10.56
C THR A 241 -4.70 -24.20 -9.99
N SER A 242 -5.69 -23.74 -9.24
CA SER A 242 -5.57 -22.59 -8.33
C SER A 242 -6.73 -22.56 -7.34
N SER A 243 -6.46 -22.12 -6.11
CA SER A 243 -7.47 -21.76 -5.10
C SER A 243 -7.37 -20.28 -4.74
N ILE A 244 -8.43 -19.69 -4.16
CA ILE A 244 -8.41 -18.29 -3.69
C ILE A 244 -7.23 -18.07 -2.75
N THR A 245 -7.03 -18.97 -1.79
CA THR A 245 -5.95 -18.89 -0.79
C THR A 245 -4.59 -18.85 -1.46
N GLU A 246 -4.35 -19.66 -2.49
CA GLU A 246 -3.09 -19.65 -3.24
C GLU A 246 -2.86 -18.33 -3.98
N GLU A 247 -3.89 -17.73 -4.61
CA GLU A 247 -3.73 -16.43 -5.28
C GLU A 247 -3.46 -15.30 -4.29
N VAL A 248 -4.16 -15.30 -3.15
CA VAL A 248 -3.91 -14.33 -2.08
C VAL A 248 -2.51 -14.53 -1.51
N GLU A 249 -2.06 -15.76 -1.30
CA GLU A 249 -0.71 -16.05 -0.80
C GLU A 249 0.37 -15.56 -1.78
N LYS A 250 0.20 -15.76 -3.10
CA LYS A 250 1.10 -15.19 -4.11
C LYS A 250 1.14 -13.67 -4.04
N MET A 251 -0.02 -13.02 -3.87
CA MET A 251 -0.11 -11.57 -3.71
C MET A 251 0.69 -11.11 -2.48
N VAL A 252 0.41 -11.72 -1.31
CA VAL A 252 1.08 -11.39 -0.04
C VAL A 252 2.58 -11.62 -0.15
N TRP A 253 3.00 -12.73 -0.77
CA TRP A 253 4.41 -13.02 -1.00
C TRP A 253 5.08 -11.98 -1.90
N GLY A 254 4.41 -11.56 -2.98
CA GLY A 254 4.92 -10.53 -3.88
C GLY A 254 5.16 -9.21 -3.16
N ILE A 255 4.16 -8.71 -2.42
CA ILE A 255 4.27 -7.43 -1.70
C ILE A 255 5.23 -7.52 -0.50
N ARG A 256 5.34 -8.69 0.14
CA ARG A 256 6.30 -8.96 1.23
C ARG A 256 7.74 -8.71 0.79
N TRP A 257 8.06 -9.06 -0.46
CA TRP A 257 9.41 -8.95 -1.01
C TRP A 257 9.65 -7.70 -1.87
N GLY A 258 8.75 -6.71 -1.80
CA GLY A 258 8.99 -5.40 -2.39
C GLY A 258 8.17 -5.08 -3.64
N SER A 259 7.21 -5.91 -4.04
CA SER A 259 6.29 -5.51 -5.12
C SER A 259 5.45 -4.32 -4.67
N ASP A 260 5.61 -3.17 -5.32
CA ASP A 260 4.86 -1.96 -5.01
C ASP A 260 3.42 -2.02 -5.56
N THR A 261 3.25 -2.71 -6.68
CA THR A 261 1.93 -2.99 -7.27
C THR A 261 1.83 -4.45 -7.65
N ILE A 262 0.60 -4.94 -7.74
CA ILE A 262 0.28 -6.29 -8.19
C ILE A 262 -0.75 -6.19 -9.31
N MET A 263 -0.54 -6.98 -10.36
CA MET A 263 -1.50 -7.15 -11.45
C MET A 263 -2.01 -8.58 -11.48
N ASP A 264 -3.34 -8.71 -11.36
CA ASP A 264 -4.04 -9.97 -11.60
C ASP A 264 -4.28 -10.14 -13.10
N LEU A 265 -3.76 -11.23 -13.66
CA LEU A 265 -3.82 -11.58 -15.08
C LEU A 265 -4.70 -12.82 -15.36
N SER A 266 -5.60 -13.14 -14.42
CA SER A 266 -6.56 -14.26 -14.54
C SER A 266 -7.70 -14.03 -15.56
#